data_AF-A0A7M7T756-F1
#
_entry.id   AF-A0A7M7T756-F1
#
_cell.length_a   1.000
_cell.length_b   1.000
_cell.length_c   1.000
_cell.angle_alpha   90.00
_cell.angle_beta   90.00
_cell.angle_gamma   90.00
#
_symmetry.space_group_name_H-M   'P 1'
#
loop_
_entity.id
_entity.type
_entity.pdbx_description
1 polymer ?
#
loop_
_entity_poly.entity_id
_entity_poly.type
_entity_poly.pdbx_seq_one_letter_code
_entity_poly.pdbx_strand_id
1 'polypeptide(L)'
;MRSSCISLRRVRTIQQPGLWERAVLQKYSTPQPPPHCQTPVPHHGAESGPQGIVSVSNQQPAVPERASVASGEPQPSSNLRMRNNCWPKAGQEQEGPASSFLQEQQQQQQQQQQQQQQPNFGGGPLGNDQDGSGGCRGLEGQDPEKDDPVHLKRRVGLVSGVALIVGTMIGSGIFVSPSGLLVRTGSVGMSFIVWTGCGLLSLCGALAYAELGTMNTSSGAEYAYFMDAFGAPPAFLFSWVSTLVLKPSQMAIICLSFAQYAAEAFAEECDPPPQVVKLVALLAIVLILLVNCYSVNLATGVQNAFTAGKLIAILVIVAGGSYKLIQGNTQHLHQPFRNIEESQGETVKAVFNIGKLATAFYTGLWAYDGWNNLNYVTEEIKDPSKNLPRSIMIGIPLVTLCYALINVSYLAVMSPIEMIDSEAVAVTFGNRILGAMAWLMPLSVAVSTFGSANGTLFAAGRLCFAASRQGHLMDCLSYVHVRRFTPAPGLIFHSLVAGAMVLSGSIDSLIDFFSFTAWIFYGGAMLALLVMRRTRPNHPRPYRCPLLIPVLVLLISIYLIVAPIIEKPQIEYLYAAGFIAAGMLFYLPFVKYGYVPKFMEGVNAFLQVLLEVAPTAAAFD
;
A
#
# COMPACT_ATOMS: atom_id res chain seq x y z
N MET A 1 -24.73 -41.80 -51.72
CA MET A 1 -26.07 -41.27 -51.40
C MET A 1 -26.03 -40.63 -50.02
N ARG A 2 -26.57 -39.41 -49.85
CA ARG A 2 -26.98 -38.69 -48.60
C ARG A 2 -25.96 -38.68 -47.44
N SER A 3 -25.34 -37.57 -46.98
CA SER A 3 -25.66 -36.12 -46.88
C SER A 3 -26.52 -35.69 -45.67
N SER A 4 -26.03 -34.64 -44.98
CA SER A 4 -26.74 -33.70 -44.09
C SER A 4 -27.04 -34.15 -42.64
N CYS A 5 -26.93 -33.31 -41.59
CA CYS A 5 -26.42 -31.93 -41.49
C CYS A 5 -26.02 -31.59 -40.03
N ILE A 6 -24.97 -30.78 -39.83
CA ILE A 6 -24.60 -30.23 -38.50
C ILE A 6 -25.20 -28.83 -38.36
N SER A 7 -25.93 -28.59 -37.26
CA SER A 7 -26.58 -27.29 -36.99
C SER A 7 -25.67 -26.34 -36.22
N LEU A 8 -25.01 -25.43 -36.94
CA LEU A 8 -24.29 -24.28 -36.36
C LEU A 8 -25.30 -23.21 -35.90
N ARG A 9 -25.44 -23.02 -34.57
CA ARG A 9 -26.11 -21.83 -34.03
C ARG A 9 -25.23 -20.58 -34.27
N ARG A 10 -25.69 -19.70 -35.15
CA ARG A 10 -25.11 -18.36 -35.33
C ARG A 10 -25.19 -17.57 -34.02
N VAL A 11 -24.05 -17.31 -33.40
CA VAL A 11 -23.88 -16.10 -32.57
C VAL A 11 -23.62 -14.94 -33.54
N ARG A 12 -24.40 -13.86 -33.44
CA ARG A 12 -24.27 -12.71 -34.34
C ARG A 12 -22.93 -12.01 -34.12
N THR A 13 -22.08 -11.99 -35.14
CA THR A 13 -20.94 -11.09 -35.23
C THR A 13 -21.48 -9.66 -35.33
N ILE A 14 -21.34 -8.85 -34.27
CA ILE A 14 -21.48 -7.40 -34.39
C ILE A 14 -20.14 -6.88 -34.89
N GLN A 15 -20.07 -6.67 -36.20
CA GLN A 15 -18.92 -6.13 -36.89
C GLN A 15 -18.99 -4.60 -36.88
N GLN A 16 -18.35 -3.96 -35.91
CA GLN A 16 -18.10 -2.51 -35.91
C GLN A 16 -16.60 -2.23 -36.03
N PRO A 17 -16.07 -1.99 -37.24
CA PRO A 17 -14.80 -1.28 -37.40
C PRO A 17 -15.01 0.22 -37.12
N GLY A 18 -14.03 0.88 -36.50
CA GLY A 18 -13.96 2.35 -36.44
C GLY A 18 -14.11 3.04 -35.06
N LEU A 19 -14.39 2.32 -33.97
CA LEU A 19 -14.35 2.93 -32.62
C LEU A 19 -12.92 3.05 -32.07
N TRP A 20 -12.05 2.07 -32.35
CA TRP A 20 -10.65 2.07 -31.88
C TRP A 20 -9.80 3.17 -32.56
N GLU A 21 -9.91 3.31 -33.90
CA GLU A 21 -9.22 4.37 -34.67
C GLU A 21 -9.63 5.77 -34.22
N ARG A 22 -10.92 5.99 -33.91
CA ARG A 22 -11.39 7.30 -33.43
C ARG A 22 -10.82 7.67 -32.07
N ALA A 23 -10.76 6.72 -31.12
CA ALA A 23 -10.16 6.96 -29.81
C ALA A 23 -8.67 7.29 -29.88
N VAL A 24 -7.94 6.70 -30.84
CA VAL A 24 -6.53 7.06 -31.09
C VAL A 24 -6.42 8.44 -31.73
N LEU A 25 -7.19 8.74 -32.77
CA LEU A 25 -7.11 10.02 -33.50
C LEU A 25 -7.57 11.24 -32.70
N GLN A 26 -8.53 11.07 -31.78
CA GLN A 26 -9.10 12.18 -31.02
C GLN A 26 -8.12 12.75 -29.98
N LYS A 27 -7.07 12.01 -29.57
CA LYS A 27 -6.03 12.50 -28.65
C LYS A 27 -4.84 13.20 -29.36
N TYR A 28 -4.74 13.10 -30.68
CA TYR A 28 -3.66 13.72 -31.48
C TYR A 28 -4.12 14.88 -32.38
N SER A 29 -5.37 15.35 -32.22
CA SER A 29 -5.89 16.52 -32.92
C SER A 29 -5.49 17.81 -32.19
N THR A 30 -4.43 18.49 -32.63
CA THR A 30 -4.08 19.82 -32.12
C THR A 30 -5.17 20.84 -32.52
N PRO A 31 -5.75 21.60 -31.57
CA PRO A 31 -6.69 22.65 -31.92
C PRO A 31 -5.94 23.83 -32.57
N GLN A 32 -6.28 24.16 -33.81
CA GLN A 32 -5.86 25.44 -34.38
C GLN A 32 -6.62 26.60 -33.70
N PRO A 33 -5.98 27.76 -33.48
CA PRO A 33 -6.70 28.94 -33.01
C PRO A 33 -7.68 29.43 -34.09
N PRO A 34 -8.86 29.97 -33.70
CA PRO A 34 -9.86 30.43 -34.66
C PRO A 34 -9.36 31.65 -35.45
N PRO A 35 -9.83 31.85 -36.69
CA PRO A 35 -9.43 33.00 -37.51
C PRO A 35 -9.96 34.31 -36.91
N HIS A 36 -9.10 35.31 -36.81
CA HIS A 36 -9.50 36.66 -36.40
C HIS A 36 -10.42 37.31 -37.43
N CYS A 37 -11.63 37.70 -37.01
CA CYS A 37 -12.46 38.65 -37.76
C CYS A 37 -11.75 40.00 -37.86
N GLN A 38 -11.32 40.39 -39.06
CA GLN A 38 -10.89 41.76 -39.35
C GLN A 38 -12.05 42.53 -40.00
N THR A 39 -12.43 43.65 -39.38
CA THR A 39 -13.33 44.65 -39.96
C THR A 39 -12.54 45.55 -40.94
N PRO A 40 -13.21 46.18 -41.92
CA PRO A 40 -12.54 46.84 -43.04
C PRO A 40 -11.96 48.22 -42.66
N VAL A 41 -10.78 48.51 -43.20
CA VAL A 41 -10.13 49.84 -43.16
C VAL A 41 -10.33 50.55 -44.51
N PRO A 42 -10.74 51.83 -44.55
CA PRO A 42 -10.72 52.64 -45.77
C PRO A 42 -9.34 53.28 -46.00
N HIS A 43 -8.96 53.43 -47.29
CA HIS A 43 -7.72 54.09 -47.73
C HIS A 43 -7.70 55.60 -47.44
N HIS A 44 -6.50 56.18 -47.20
CA HIS A 44 -5.98 57.40 -47.87
C HIS A 44 -4.54 57.78 -47.42
N GLY A 45 -3.73 58.33 -48.35
CA GLY A 45 -2.47 59.09 -48.12
C GLY A 45 -1.25 58.26 -47.63
N ALA A 46 -0.13 58.06 -48.35
CA ALA A 46 0.76 58.94 -49.12
C ALA A 46 1.59 59.92 -48.27
N GLU A 47 2.87 59.61 -48.00
CA GLU A 47 4.08 60.29 -48.56
C GLU A 47 5.43 59.95 -47.85
N SER A 48 6.49 59.92 -48.67
CA SER A 48 7.93 60.18 -48.40
C SER A 48 8.69 59.65 -47.15
N GLY A 49 9.73 58.84 -47.44
CA GLY A 49 11.12 59.30 -47.24
C GLY A 49 11.93 58.75 -46.03
N PRO A 50 13.29 58.62 -46.13
CA PRO A 50 14.03 57.59 -45.37
C PRO A 50 15.29 58.09 -44.60
N GLN A 51 16.14 57.12 -44.17
CA GLN A 51 17.50 57.22 -43.54
C GLN A 51 17.51 57.22 -41.99
N GLY A 52 18.45 56.59 -41.27
CA GLY A 52 19.58 55.68 -41.59
C GLY A 52 20.04 54.92 -40.31
N ILE A 53 20.47 53.66 -40.38
CA ILE A 53 21.87 53.12 -40.37
C ILE A 53 22.72 53.43 -39.10
N VAL A 54 23.53 52.44 -38.68
CA VAL A 54 24.54 52.39 -37.56
C VAL A 54 23.93 52.06 -36.17
N SER A 55 24.17 50.95 -35.45
CA SER A 55 25.16 49.82 -35.39
C SER A 55 26.29 49.92 -34.32
N VAL A 56 26.60 48.75 -33.72
CA VAL A 56 27.86 48.33 -33.03
C VAL A 56 28.00 48.46 -31.48
N SER A 57 28.32 47.30 -30.86
CA SER A 57 29.11 47.01 -29.61
C SER A 57 28.58 47.50 -28.25
N ASN A 58 28.24 46.66 -27.25
CA ASN A 58 28.99 45.59 -26.54
C ASN A 58 30.05 46.13 -25.54
N GLN A 59 29.82 45.95 -24.22
CA GLN A 59 30.77 45.41 -23.22
C GLN A 59 30.29 45.54 -21.74
N GLN A 60 30.49 44.46 -20.99
CA GLN A 60 30.62 44.35 -19.51
C GLN A 60 31.97 44.96 -19.06
N PRO A 61 32.21 45.38 -17.78
CA PRO A 61 32.39 44.38 -16.68
C PRO A 61 32.20 44.80 -15.19
N ALA A 62 32.16 43.75 -14.35
CA ALA A 62 32.75 43.59 -13.01
C ALA A 62 32.34 44.42 -11.75
N VAL A 63 32.20 43.65 -10.67
CA VAL A 63 32.04 43.93 -9.21
C VAL A 63 33.46 44.10 -8.59
N PRO A 64 33.75 44.95 -7.55
CA PRO A 64 33.41 44.72 -6.12
C PRO A 64 33.29 46.01 -5.23
N GLU A 65 33.30 46.07 -3.87
CA GLU A 65 33.34 45.09 -2.76
C GLU A 65 32.68 45.62 -1.44
N ARG A 66 32.31 44.70 -0.52
CA ARG A 66 32.29 44.73 0.97
C ARG A 66 31.63 45.82 1.86
N ALA A 67 31.08 45.30 2.98
CA ALA A 67 30.98 45.86 4.36
C ALA A 67 29.94 46.97 4.67
N SER A 68 29.40 47.14 5.90
CA SER A 68 29.16 46.23 7.04
C SER A 68 28.38 46.94 8.18
N VAL A 69 27.58 46.20 8.96
CA VAL A 69 27.28 46.41 10.42
C VAL A 69 26.26 47.49 10.89
N ALA A 70 25.55 47.13 11.99
CA ALA A 70 24.88 47.93 13.03
C ALA A 70 23.48 48.59 12.82
N SER A 71 22.45 47.87 13.31
CA SER A 71 21.52 48.23 14.41
C SER A 71 21.09 49.69 14.68
N GLY A 72 19.77 49.90 14.89
CA GLY A 72 19.24 50.93 15.79
C GLY A 72 17.83 51.45 15.46
N GLU A 73 16.81 51.03 16.21
CA GLU A 73 15.58 51.84 16.39
C GLU A 73 15.90 53.08 17.24
N PRO A 74 15.17 54.20 17.08
CA PRO A 74 14.02 54.42 17.98
C PRO A 74 12.81 55.18 17.38
N GLN A 75 11.65 54.95 18.00
CA GLN A 75 10.43 55.78 17.96
C GLN A 75 10.46 56.88 19.07
N PRO A 76 9.47 57.80 19.21
CA PRO A 76 8.51 58.40 18.27
C PRO A 76 8.32 59.95 18.47
N SER A 77 7.24 60.52 17.91
CA SER A 77 6.59 61.84 18.21
C SER A 77 7.17 63.11 17.52
N SER A 78 6.40 64.17 17.20
CA SER A 78 4.95 64.28 16.91
C SER A 78 4.58 65.62 16.21
N ASN A 79 3.43 65.66 15.53
CA ASN A 79 2.53 66.81 15.25
C ASN A 79 3.02 68.04 14.44
N LEU A 80 2.36 68.30 13.29
CA LEU A 80 1.39 69.40 13.00
C LEU A 80 1.16 69.48 11.45
N ARG A 81 0.00 69.84 10.87
CA ARG A 81 -1.43 69.85 11.24
C ARG A 81 -2.28 70.20 9.98
N MET A 82 -3.60 69.94 10.01
CA MET A 82 -4.67 70.40 9.07
C MET A 82 -4.87 69.57 7.78
N ARG A 83 -6.12 69.31 7.30
CA ARG A 83 -7.47 69.62 7.84
C ARG A 83 -8.59 68.73 7.27
N ASN A 84 -9.70 68.66 8.01
CA ASN A 84 -11.10 68.38 7.64
C ASN A 84 -11.59 66.94 7.35
N ASN A 85 -12.43 66.45 8.28
CA ASN A 85 -13.44 65.40 8.08
C ASN A 85 -14.79 66.03 7.67
N CYS A 86 -15.64 65.29 6.94
CA CYS A 86 -16.93 64.72 7.44
C CYS A 86 -17.88 64.29 6.30
N TRP A 87 -18.59 63.19 6.53
CA TRP A 87 -19.63 62.60 5.66
C TRP A 87 -20.96 63.36 5.68
N PRO A 88 -21.79 63.17 4.64
CA PRO A 88 -23.25 63.02 4.81
C PRO A 88 -23.81 61.70 4.24
N LYS A 89 -25.08 61.40 4.58
CA LYS A 89 -25.77 60.12 4.34
C LYS A 89 -26.54 60.05 3.01
N ALA A 90 -26.69 58.80 2.53
CA ALA A 90 -27.87 58.19 1.87
C ALA A 90 -28.56 58.85 0.65
N GLY A 91 -28.67 58.07 -0.45
CA GLY A 91 -29.56 58.35 -1.58
C GLY A 91 -29.52 57.26 -2.68
N GLN A 92 -30.53 56.39 -2.69
CA GLN A 92 -31.07 55.53 -3.77
C GLN A 92 -30.17 54.63 -4.68
N GLU A 93 -30.49 53.33 -4.61
CA GLU A 93 -30.69 52.36 -5.71
C GLU A 93 -29.60 52.11 -6.78
N GLN A 94 -28.93 50.95 -6.66
CA GLN A 94 -29.12 49.82 -7.59
C GLN A 94 -28.46 48.53 -7.02
N GLU A 95 -29.25 47.50 -6.73
CA GLU A 95 -28.74 46.19 -6.30
C GLU A 95 -28.39 45.30 -7.50
N GLY A 96 -27.24 44.60 -7.43
CA GLY A 96 -26.73 43.69 -8.46
C GLY A 96 -26.72 42.21 -8.02
N PRO A 97 -26.63 41.26 -8.97
CA PRO A 97 -27.15 39.89 -8.82
C PRO A 97 -26.22 38.89 -8.11
N ALA A 98 -25.62 39.29 -6.98
CA ALA A 98 -24.73 38.42 -6.20
C ALA A 98 -25.45 37.66 -5.06
N SER A 99 -26.54 38.20 -4.52
CA SER A 99 -27.31 37.62 -3.41
C SER A 99 -28.27 36.52 -3.86
N SER A 100 -28.99 36.72 -4.98
CA SER A 100 -29.95 35.75 -5.53
C SER A 100 -29.28 34.42 -5.88
N PHE A 101 -28.10 34.46 -6.51
CA PHE A 101 -27.41 33.26 -6.99
C PHE A 101 -26.93 32.34 -5.86
N LEU A 102 -26.48 32.93 -4.74
CA LEU A 102 -26.12 32.18 -3.52
C LEU A 102 -27.37 31.59 -2.84
N GLN A 103 -28.51 32.28 -2.92
CA GLN A 103 -29.77 31.84 -2.33
C GLN A 103 -30.44 30.73 -3.14
N GLU A 104 -30.33 30.76 -4.48
CA GLU A 104 -30.72 29.65 -5.36
C GLU A 104 -29.85 28.40 -5.15
N GLN A 105 -28.52 28.54 -5.00
CA GLN A 105 -27.66 27.39 -4.67
C GLN A 105 -28.01 26.76 -3.32
N GLN A 106 -28.33 27.56 -2.30
CA GLN A 106 -28.79 27.03 -1.00
C GLN A 106 -30.15 26.34 -1.10
N GLN A 107 -31.10 26.87 -1.89
CA GLN A 107 -32.38 26.20 -2.12
C GLN A 107 -32.24 24.88 -2.88
N GLN A 108 -31.38 24.81 -3.90
CA GLN A 108 -31.11 23.56 -4.63
C GLN A 108 -30.47 22.49 -3.74
N GLN A 109 -29.53 22.86 -2.85
CA GLN A 109 -28.96 21.92 -1.87
C GLN A 109 -30.01 21.43 -0.85
N GLN A 110 -30.92 22.30 -0.40
CA GLN A 110 -32.01 21.88 0.50
C GLN A 110 -33.02 20.96 -0.19
N GLN A 111 -33.36 21.19 -1.46
CA GLN A 111 -34.25 20.30 -2.21
C GLN A 111 -33.63 18.91 -2.45
N GLN A 112 -32.34 18.82 -2.76
CA GLN A 112 -31.64 17.54 -2.88
C GLN A 112 -31.61 16.76 -1.55
N GLN A 113 -31.45 17.44 -0.41
CA GLN A 113 -31.51 16.80 0.91
C GLN A 113 -32.91 16.31 1.29
N GLN A 114 -33.97 17.02 0.89
CA GLN A 114 -35.35 16.57 1.14
C GLN A 114 -35.76 15.35 0.31
N GLN A 115 -35.28 15.23 -0.95
CA GLN A 115 -35.56 14.05 -1.78
C GLN A 115 -34.91 12.76 -1.26
N GLN A 116 -33.83 12.83 -0.48
CA GLN A 116 -33.18 11.65 0.11
C GLN A 116 -33.82 11.15 1.42
N GLN A 117 -34.85 11.82 1.97
CA GLN A 117 -35.43 11.49 3.28
C GLN A 117 -36.91 11.06 3.28
N GLN A 118 -37.57 10.88 2.13
CA GLN A 118 -38.93 10.35 2.10
C GLN A 118 -38.95 8.81 2.09
N PRO A 119 -39.54 8.14 3.10
CA PRO A 119 -39.82 6.71 3.04
C PRO A 119 -41.01 6.47 2.10
N ASN A 120 -40.83 5.64 1.09
CA ASN A 120 -41.79 5.46 0.00
C ASN A 120 -43.01 4.62 0.44
N PHE A 121 -44.02 5.28 1.03
CA PHE A 121 -45.34 4.70 1.26
C PHE A 121 -46.21 4.80 -0.01
N GLY A 122 -46.20 3.74 -0.82
CA GLY A 122 -47.08 3.58 -1.98
C GLY A 122 -47.92 2.32 -1.84
N GLY A 123 -49.20 2.47 -1.48
CA GLY A 123 -50.14 1.34 -1.41
C GLY A 123 -50.69 0.95 -2.79
N GLY A 124 -50.80 -0.36 -3.03
CA GLY A 124 -51.52 -0.95 -4.17
C GLY A 124 -52.57 -1.97 -3.67
N PRO A 125 -53.73 -2.12 -4.34
CA PRO A 125 -54.88 -2.80 -3.75
C PRO A 125 -54.85 -4.33 -3.88
N LEU A 126 -55.53 -4.98 -2.92
CA LEU A 126 -56.24 -6.27 -2.95
C LEU A 126 -55.85 -7.26 -4.06
N GLY A 127 -55.22 -8.37 -3.65
CA GLY A 127 -54.94 -9.49 -4.54
C GLY A 127 -56.14 -10.41 -4.81
N ASN A 128 -56.01 -11.21 -5.85
CA ASN A 128 -56.70 -12.48 -6.04
C ASN A 128 -55.63 -13.53 -6.38
N ASP A 129 -55.66 -14.67 -5.69
CA ASP A 129 -54.80 -15.81 -5.97
C ASP A 129 -55.24 -16.53 -7.26
N GLN A 130 -54.28 -16.99 -8.08
CA GLN A 130 -54.25 -18.37 -8.61
C GLN A 130 -52.98 -18.70 -9.41
N ASP A 131 -52.50 -19.92 -9.19
CA ASP A 131 -51.72 -20.81 -10.06
C ASP A 131 -50.41 -20.34 -10.76
N GLY A 132 -49.30 -20.89 -10.27
CA GLY A 132 -48.81 -22.12 -10.91
C GLY A 132 -47.64 -22.05 -11.91
N SER A 133 -46.68 -22.97 -11.67
CA SER A 133 -45.61 -23.43 -12.58
C SER A 133 -44.37 -22.52 -12.78
N GLY A 134 -43.22 -23.16 -12.94
CA GLY A 134 -41.91 -22.51 -12.86
C GLY A 134 -41.31 -22.09 -14.20
N GLY A 135 -40.39 -21.13 -14.14
CA GLY A 135 -39.59 -20.72 -15.29
C GLY A 135 -38.38 -19.87 -14.87
N CYS A 136 -37.16 -20.37 -15.13
CA CYS A 136 -35.95 -19.58 -14.96
C CYS A 136 -35.93 -18.43 -15.99
N ARG A 137 -35.96 -17.17 -15.53
CA ARG A 137 -35.73 -16.00 -16.39
C ARG A 137 -34.98 -14.87 -15.67
N GLY A 138 -33.92 -14.42 -16.33
CA GLY A 138 -33.54 -13.00 -16.41
C GLY A 138 -33.23 -12.26 -15.13
N LEU A 139 -32.02 -12.45 -14.59
CA LEU A 139 -31.31 -11.34 -13.93
C LEU A 139 -30.69 -10.44 -15.00
N GLU A 140 -31.53 -9.78 -15.80
CA GLU A 140 -31.11 -8.63 -16.62
C GLU A 140 -31.00 -7.43 -15.69
N GLY A 141 -29.78 -7.18 -15.21
CA GLY A 141 -29.45 -5.90 -14.59
C GLY A 141 -29.57 -4.79 -15.63
N GLN A 142 -30.07 -3.63 -15.20
CA GLN A 142 -30.14 -2.43 -16.05
C GLN A 142 -28.77 -2.13 -16.67
N ASP A 143 -28.76 -1.82 -17.96
CA ASP A 143 -27.56 -1.30 -18.63
C ASP A 143 -27.06 -0.04 -17.91
N PRO A 144 -25.73 0.15 -17.76
CA PRO A 144 -25.21 1.32 -17.08
C PRO A 144 -25.57 2.60 -17.84
N GLU A 145 -26.02 3.63 -17.09
CA GLU A 145 -26.12 4.98 -17.61
C GLU A 145 -24.77 5.47 -18.13
N LYS A 146 -24.81 6.32 -19.15
CA LYS A 146 -23.74 6.41 -20.15
C LYS A 146 -22.46 7.14 -19.70
N ASP A 147 -22.45 7.67 -18.48
CA ASP A 147 -21.40 8.52 -17.93
C ASP A 147 -20.97 8.14 -16.49
N ASP A 148 -21.36 6.97 -15.96
CA ASP A 148 -20.94 6.53 -14.62
C ASP A 148 -19.46 6.05 -14.65
N PRO A 149 -18.51 6.71 -13.95
CA PRO A 149 -17.10 6.36 -14.01
C PRO A 149 -16.85 4.94 -13.46
N VAL A 150 -15.91 4.23 -14.08
CA VAL A 150 -15.65 2.80 -13.78
C VAL A 150 -15.01 2.63 -12.39
N HIS A 151 -15.87 2.56 -11.37
CA HIS A 151 -15.47 2.35 -9.98
C HIS A 151 -15.06 0.90 -9.69
N LEU A 152 -14.06 0.72 -8.83
CA LEU A 152 -13.71 -0.59 -8.27
C LEU A 152 -14.90 -1.11 -7.45
N LYS A 153 -15.37 -2.32 -7.80
CA LYS A 153 -16.57 -2.90 -7.18
C LYS A 153 -16.29 -3.30 -5.74
N ARG A 154 -17.05 -2.75 -4.77
CA ARG A 154 -17.00 -3.10 -3.35
C ARG A 154 -17.37 -4.57 -3.09
N ARG A 155 -16.36 -5.43 -2.97
CA ARG A 155 -16.51 -6.89 -2.85
C ARG A 155 -16.06 -7.44 -1.49
N VAL A 156 -15.12 -6.80 -0.81
CA VAL A 156 -14.52 -7.30 0.44
C VAL A 156 -15.47 -7.06 1.62
N GLY A 157 -16.08 -8.14 2.13
CA GLY A 157 -16.88 -8.10 3.37
C GLY A 157 -16.03 -8.32 4.63
N LEU A 158 -16.64 -8.26 5.82
CA LEU A 158 -15.94 -8.41 7.11
C LEU A 158 -15.08 -9.69 7.20
N VAL A 159 -15.67 -10.85 6.86
CA VAL A 159 -14.94 -12.14 6.91
C VAL A 159 -13.76 -12.15 5.93
N SER A 160 -13.93 -11.60 4.73
CA SER A 160 -12.85 -11.46 3.74
C SER A 160 -11.78 -10.46 4.18
N GLY A 161 -12.14 -9.39 4.91
CA GLY A 161 -11.21 -8.43 5.48
C GLY A 161 -10.36 -9.04 6.59
N VAL A 162 -10.97 -9.81 7.50
CA VAL A 162 -10.25 -10.61 8.51
C VAL A 162 -9.35 -11.65 7.84
N ALA A 163 -9.85 -12.38 6.84
CA ALA A 163 -9.06 -13.37 6.10
C ALA A 163 -7.90 -12.73 5.33
N LEU A 164 -8.05 -11.50 4.81
CA LEU A 164 -6.96 -10.77 4.18
C LEU A 164 -5.89 -10.39 5.21
N ILE A 165 -6.26 -9.79 6.34
CA ILE A 165 -5.31 -9.45 7.44
C ILE A 165 -4.57 -10.69 7.94
N VAL A 166 -5.30 -11.73 8.33
CA VAL A 166 -4.74 -12.97 8.87
C VAL A 166 -3.91 -13.69 7.80
N GLY A 167 -4.40 -13.72 6.57
CA GLY A 167 -3.76 -14.38 5.44
C GLY A 167 -2.50 -13.68 4.92
N THR A 168 -2.36 -12.37 5.09
CA THR A 168 -1.11 -11.65 4.78
C THR A 168 -0.11 -11.69 5.94
N MET A 169 -0.53 -11.43 7.18
CA MET A 169 0.38 -11.40 8.33
C MET A 169 0.94 -12.78 8.66
N ILE A 170 0.10 -13.82 8.70
CA ILE A 170 0.57 -15.21 8.85
C ILE A 170 1.22 -15.63 7.53
N GLY A 171 2.50 -15.29 7.36
CA GLY A 171 3.32 -15.61 6.19
C GLY A 171 4.53 -16.45 6.55
N SER A 172 5.70 -16.05 6.06
CA SER A 172 6.98 -16.69 6.40
C SER A 172 7.48 -16.35 7.79
N GLY A 173 7.16 -15.17 8.31
CA GLY A 173 7.77 -14.63 9.52
C GLY A 173 7.59 -15.50 10.77
N ILE A 174 6.43 -16.14 10.99
CA ILE A 174 6.27 -17.04 12.15
C ILE A 174 7.12 -18.32 12.09
N PHE A 175 7.61 -18.69 10.91
CA PHE A 175 8.45 -19.86 10.72
C PHE A 175 9.95 -19.51 10.77
N VAL A 176 10.34 -18.29 10.36
CA VAL A 176 11.73 -17.81 10.37
C VAL A 176 12.10 -17.04 11.65
N SER A 177 11.24 -16.13 12.11
CA SER A 177 11.52 -15.23 13.24
C SER A 177 11.75 -15.89 14.62
N PRO A 178 11.23 -17.09 14.98
CA PRO A 178 11.46 -17.68 16.31
C PRO A 178 12.94 -17.89 16.65
N SER A 179 13.73 -18.45 15.72
CA SER A 179 15.19 -18.62 15.87
C SER A 179 15.86 -17.25 16.04
N GLY A 180 15.67 -16.36 15.06
CA GLY A 180 16.28 -15.04 15.05
C GLY A 180 15.88 -14.16 16.25
N LEU A 181 14.72 -14.38 16.86
CA LEU A 181 14.32 -13.69 18.08
C LEU A 181 15.02 -14.26 19.31
N LEU A 182 15.09 -15.59 19.47
CA LEU A 182 15.83 -16.20 20.59
C LEU A 182 17.31 -15.81 20.60
N VAL A 183 17.98 -15.81 19.44
CA VAL A 183 19.39 -15.37 19.32
C VAL A 183 19.58 -13.93 19.83
N ARG A 184 18.61 -13.05 19.53
CA ARG A 184 18.70 -11.62 19.89
C ARG A 184 18.26 -11.34 21.33
N THR A 185 17.32 -12.10 21.89
CA THR A 185 16.84 -11.92 23.29
C THR A 185 17.60 -12.73 24.33
N GLY A 186 18.32 -13.80 23.95
CA GLY A 186 19.12 -14.66 24.83
C GLY A 186 18.32 -15.46 25.87
N SER A 187 16.99 -15.31 25.91
CA SER A 187 16.08 -15.87 26.91
C SER A 187 14.69 -16.10 26.30
N VAL A 188 14.07 -17.22 26.69
CA VAL A 188 12.71 -17.62 26.31
C VAL A 188 11.66 -16.61 26.80
N GLY A 189 11.75 -16.19 28.06
CA GLY A 189 10.81 -15.24 28.67
C GLY A 189 10.88 -13.87 27.99
N MET A 190 12.09 -13.38 27.70
CA MET A 190 12.26 -12.15 26.93
C MET A 190 11.75 -12.26 25.50
N SER A 191 11.92 -13.41 24.84
CA SER A 191 11.33 -13.68 23.51
C SER A 191 9.81 -13.57 23.52
N PHE A 192 9.12 -14.16 24.51
CA PHE A 192 7.66 -14.01 24.65
C PHE A 192 7.20 -12.57 24.91
N ILE A 193 7.95 -11.79 25.70
CA ILE A 193 7.66 -10.37 25.92
C ILE A 193 7.77 -9.60 24.61
N VAL A 194 8.82 -9.83 23.81
CA VAL A 194 8.98 -9.15 22.51
C VAL A 194 7.91 -9.62 21.52
N TRP A 195 7.59 -10.91 21.40
CA TRP A 195 6.49 -11.42 20.56
C TRP A 195 5.14 -10.74 20.89
N THR A 196 4.82 -10.63 22.17
CA THR A 196 3.57 -10.00 22.64
C THR A 196 3.59 -8.49 22.42
N GLY A 197 4.73 -7.84 22.69
CA GLY A 197 4.95 -6.41 22.44
C GLY A 197 4.84 -6.05 20.95
N CYS A 198 5.35 -6.90 20.05
CA CYS A 198 5.20 -6.72 18.60
C CYS A 198 3.74 -6.82 18.15
N GLY A 199 2.97 -7.76 18.70
CA GLY A 199 1.54 -7.89 18.42
C GLY A 199 0.72 -6.71 18.92
N LEU A 200 1.01 -6.23 20.14
CA LEU A 200 0.38 -5.03 20.70
C LEU A 200 0.74 -3.76 19.90
N LEU A 201 2.01 -3.60 19.52
CA LEU A 201 2.46 -2.48 18.69
C LEU A 201 1.79 -2.48 17.31
N SER A 202 1.68 -3.66 16.69
CA SER A 202 1.00 -3.83 15.39
C SER A 202 -0.49 -3.52 15.48
N LEU A 203 -1.16 -3.92 16.58
CA LEU A 203 -2.54 -3.54 16.85
C LEU A 203 -2.68 -2.01 17.02
N CYS A 204 -1.79 -1.38 17.79
CA CYS A 204 -1.77 0.07 17.96
C CYS A 204 -1.56 0.81 16.63
N GLY A 205 -0.60 0.38 15.81
CA GLY A 205 -0.34 0.92 14.48
C GLY A 205 -1.56 0.79 13.56
N ALA A 206 -2.13 -0.41 13.47
CA ALA A 206 -3.31 -0.67 12.65
C ALA A 206 -4.54 0.13 13.09
N LEU A 207 -4.77 0.33 14.40
CA LEU A 207 -5.88 1.17 14.88
C LEU A 207 -5.69 2.65 14.54
N ALA A 208 -4.46 3.17 14.56
CA ALA A 208 -4.18 4.51 14.05
C ALA A 208 -4.39 4.59 12.52
N TYR A 209 -4.01 3.56 11.77
CA TYR A 209 -4.31 3.43 10.33
C TYR A 209 -5.80 3.29 10.03
N ALA A 210 -6.61 2.72 10.93
CA ALA A 210 -8.06 2.63 10.76
C ALA A 210 -8.73 4.02 10.77
N GLU A 211 -8.22 4.99 11.54
CA GLU A 211 -8.69 6.38 11.45
C GLU A 211 -8.31 7.02 10.11
N LEU A 212 -7.08 6.79 9.63
CA LEU A 212 -6.64 7.29 8.32
C LEU A 212 -7.48 6.70 7.17
N GLY A 213 -7.68 5.38 7.14
CA GLY A 213 -8.45 4.70 6.10
C GLY A 213 -9.97 4.88 6.17
N THR A 214 -10.53 5.21 7.34
CA THR A 214 -11.96 5.61 7.43
C THR A 214 -12.17 7.10 7.15
N MET A 215 -11.13 7.94 7.25
CA MET A 215 -11.18 9.36 6.91
C MET A 215 -10.95 9.60 5.41
N ASN A 216 -9.93 8.96 4.82
CA ASN A 216 -9.72 8.90 3.37
C ASN A 216 -9.83 7.44 2.90
N THR A 217 -10.94 7.13 2.21
CA THR A 217 -11.23 5.78 1.70
C THR A 217 -10.59 5.47 0.36
N SER A 218 -9.75 6.36 -0.19
CA SER A 218 -9.07 6.18 -1.48
C SER A 218 -8.02 5.07 -1.42
N SER A 219 -7.77 4.41 -2.54
CA SER A 219 -6.72 3.40 -2.69
C SER A 219 -5.32 4.03 -2.62
N GLY A 220 -4.34 3.25 -2.15
CA GLY A 220 -2.93 3.65 -2.03
C GLY A 220 -2.43 3.92 -0.60
N ALA A 221 -3.31 3.88 0.40
CA ALA A 221 -2.98 3.95 1.83
C ALA A 221 -2.03 5.12 2.20
N GLU A 222 -0.80 4.84 2.67
CA GLU A 222 0.17 5.85 3.12
C GLU A 222 0.44 6.93 2.05
N TYR A 223 0.39 6.56 0.76
CA TYR A 223 0.51 7.51 -0.34
C TYR A 223 -0.57 8.60 -0.28
N ALA A 224 -1.83 8.18 -0.11
CA ALA A 224 -2.97 9.09 0.00
C ALA A 224 -2.92 9.89 1.30
N TYR A 225 -2.48 9.28 2.41
CA TYR A 225 -2.35 9.95 3.71
C TYR A 225 -1.27 11.03 3.71
N PHE A 226 -0.15 10.81 3.00
CA PHE A 226 0.88 11.84 2.82
C PHE A 226 0.44 12.94 1.85
N MET A 227 -0.31 12.61 0.80
CA MET A 227 -0.89 13.62 -0.08
C MET A 227 -1.82 14.57 0.69
N ASP A 228 -2.68 14.03 1.56
CA ASP A 228 -3.58 14.85 2.39
C ASP A 228 -2.89 15.67 3.48
N ALA A 229 -1.84 15.12 4.12
CA ALA A 229 -1.19 15.72 5.27
C ALA A 229 -0.04 16.69 4.92
N PHE A 230 0.73 16.35 3.88
CA PHE A 230 1.99 17.02 3.52
C PHE A 230 2.09 17.42 2.05
N GLY A 231 1.16 16.96 1.19
CA GLY A 231 1.16 17.22 -0.24
C GLY A 231 2.13 16.34 -1.05
N ALA A 232 2.39 16.77 -2.27
CA ALA A 232 3.02 15.94 -3.30
C ALA A 232 4.44 15.40 -2.97
N PRO A 233 5.40 16.18 -2.41
CA PRO A 233 6.77 15.68 -2.29
C PRO A 233 6.93 14.46 -1.36
N PRO A 234 6.40 14.44 -0.11
CA PRO A 234 6.49 13.25 0.74
C PRO A 234 5.67 12.07 0.22
N ALA A 235 4.53 12.32 -0.43
CA ALA A 235 3.75 11.29 -1.11
C ALA A 235 4.53 10.65 -2.26
N PHE A 236 5.22 11.46 -3.09
CA PHE A 236 6.12 10.96 -4.12
C PHE A 236 7.25 10.11 -3.53
N LEU A 237 7.95 10.61 -2.51
CA LEU A 237 9.05 9.88 -1.87
C LEU A 237 8.59 8.53 -1.32
N PHE A 238 7.41 8.46 -0.70
CA PHE A 238 6.83 7.18 -0.32
C PHE A 238 6.55 6.28 -1.52
N SER A 239 5.94 6.78 -2.61
CA SER A 239 5.68 5.95 -3.80
C SER A 239 6.98 5.45 -4.45
N TRP A 240 8.02 6.27 -4.53
CA TRP A 240 9.34 5.92 -5.03
C TRP A 240 9.95 4.76 -4.23
N VAL A 241 10.04 4.91 -2.91
CA VAL A 241 10.67 3.90 -2.04
C VAL A 241 9.79 2.66 -1.88
N SER A 242 8.48 2.83 -1.79
CA SER A 242 7.57 1.71 -1.57
C SER A 242 7.40 0.82 -2.81
N THR A 243 7.47 1.39 -4.02
CA THR A 243 7.39 0.61 -5.28
C THR A 243 8.71 -0.01 -5.73
N LEU A 244 9.86 0.63 -5.43
CA LEU A 244 11.19 0.12 -5.82
C LEU A 244 11.89 -0.68 -4.71
N VAL A 245 11.58 -0.42 -3.45
CA VAL A 245 12.22 -1.06 -2.30
C VAL A 245 11.23 -1.86 -1.45
N LEU A 246 10.31 -1.22 -0.73
CA LEU A 246 9.59 -1.90 0.37
C LEU A 246 8.73 -3.07 -0.09
N LYS A 247 7.85 -2.86 -1.07
CA LYS A 247 6.96 -3.92 -1.52
C LYS A 247 7.75 -5.01 -2.28
N PRO A 248 8.70 -4.70 -3.19
CA PRO A 248 9.53 -5.73 -3.82
C PRO A 248 10.37 -6.55 -2.84
N SER A 249 10.95 -5.93 -1.80
CA SER A 249 11.72 -6.67 -0.79
C SER A 249 10.80 -7.56 0.05
N GLN A 250 9.61 -7.08 0.44
CA GLN A 250 8.58 -7.89 1.11
C GLN A 250 8.24 -9.15 0.28
N MET A 251 8.00 -9.00 -1.02
CA MET A 251 7.75 -10.12 -1.93
C MET A 251 8.95 -11.07 -2.05
N ALA A 252 10.16 -10.52 -2.20
CA ALA A 252 11.40 -11.30 -2.31
C ALA A 252 11.67 -12.15 -1.06
N ILE A 253 11.53 -11.59 0.15
CA ILE A 253 11.74 -12.30 1.41
C ILE A 253 10.74 -13.46 1.53
N ILE A 254 9.45 -13.22 1.30
CA ILE A 254 8.42 -14.27 1.41
C ILE A 254 8.66 -15.40 0.40
N CYS A 255 9.05 -15.08 -0.84
CA CYS A 255 9.36 -16.09 -1.86
C CYS A 255 10.68 -16.83 -1.62
N LEU A 256 11.71 -16.19 -1.03
CA LEU A 256 12.92 -16.87 -0.56
C LEU A 256 12.60 -17.84 0.59
N SER A 257 11.80 -17.43 1.57
CA SER A 257 11.35 -18.34 2.63
C SER A 257 10.51 -19.49 2.08
N PHE A 258 9.57 -19.24 1.16
CA PHE A 258 8.84 -20.30 0.46
C PHE A 258 9.81 -21.33 -0.15
N ALA A 259 10.84 -20.84 -0.84
CA ALA A 259 11.79 -21.69 -1.54
C ALA A 259 12.71 -22.48 -0.60
N GLN A 260 13.13 -21.92 0.53
CA GLN A 260 13.89 -22.63 1.56
C GLN A 260 13.09 -23.85 2.06
N TYR A 261 11.90 -23.61 2.61
CA TYR A 261 11.03 -24.67 3.13
C TYR A 261 10.59 -25.68 2.05
N ALA A 262 10.45 -25.25 0.80
CA ALA A 262 10.14 -26.15 -0.32
C ALA A 262 11.33 -27.00 -0.76
N ALA A 263 12.57 -26.49 -0.66
CA ALA A 263 13.77 -27.23 -1.02
C ALA A 263 14.21 -28.21 0.08
N GLU A 264 14.12 -27.78 1.34
CA GLU A 264 14.43 -28.60 2.53
C GLU A 264 13.50 -29.81 2.67
N ALA A 265 12.27 -29.72 2.11
CA ALA A 265 11.36 -30.87 1.97
C ALA A 265 11.91 -32.03 1.11
N PHE A 266 12.95 -31.80 0.32
CA PHE A 266 13.61 -32.80 -0.53
C PHE A 266 15.09 -33.02 -0.17
N ALA A 267 15.62 -32.29 0.81
CA ALA A 267 17.03 -32.31 1.21
C ALA A 267 17.13 -32.66 2.71
N GLU A 268 17.01 -33.94 3.03
CA GLU A 268 16.89 -34.43 4.41
C GLU A 268 18.19 -34.34 5.23
N GLU A 269 19.37 -34.28 4.58
CA GLU A 269 20.68 -34.39 5.23
C GLU A 269 21.66 -33.22 4.91
N CYS A 270 21.30 -32.31 4.01
CA CYS A 270 22.18 -31.25 3.49
C CYS A 270 21.42 -29.95 3.23
N ASP A 271 22.04 -28.80 3.52
CA ASP A 271 21.46 -27.49 3.22
C ASP A 271 21.19 -27.34 1.70
N PRO A 272 20.01 -26.82 1.30
CA PRO A 272 19.67 -26.70 -0.11
C PRO A 272 20.58 -25.67 -0.81
N PRO A 273 21.17 -25.99 -1.99
CA PRO A 273 22.08 -25.05 -2.66
C PRO A 273 21.41 -23.69 -2.93
N PRO A 274 22.07 -22.55 -2.59
CA PRO A 274 21.44 -21.22 -2.69
C PRO A 274 20.92 -20.87 -4.09
N GLN A 275 21.51 -21.44 -5.14
CA GLN A 275 21.04 -21.30 -6.52
C GLN A 275 19.67 -21.94 -6.75
N VAL A 276 19.41 -23.10 -6.13
CA VAL A 276 18.13 -23.82 -6.21
C VAL A 276 17.05 -23.02 -5.47
N VAL A 277 17.35 -22.55 -4.25
CA VAL A 277 16.45 -21.70 -3.46
C VAL A 277 16.08 -20.44 -4.25
N LYS A 278 17.05 -19.74 -4.84
CA LYS A 278 16.79 -18.55 -5.68
C LYS A 278 15.96 -18.88 -6.93
N LEU A 279 16.21 -20.00 -7.61
CA LEU A 279 15.43 -20.41 -8.78
C LEU A 279 13.97 -20.75 -8.43
N VAL A 280 13.74 -21.47 -7.33
CA VAL A 280 12.39 -21.81 -6.83
C VAL A 280 11.65 -20.55 -6.37
N ALA A 281 12.33 -19.59 -5.75
CA ALA A 281 11.76 -18.30 -5.36
C ALA A 281 11.32 -17.48 -6.60
N LEU A 282 12.14 -17.43 -7.65
CA LEU A 282 11.78 -16.78 -8.92
C LEU A 282 10.58 -17.46 -9.60
N LEU A 283 10.54 -18.80 -9.61
CA LEU A 283 9.41 -19.57 -10.13
C LEU A 283 8.12 -19.24 -9.35
N ALA A 284 8.19 -19.14 -8.03
CA ALA A 284 7.06 -18.74 -7.19
C ALA A 284 6.55 -17.33 -7.54
N ILE A 285 7.44 -16.34 -7.69
CA ILE A 285 7.07 -14.98 -8.11
C ILE A 285 6.34 -15.01 -9.47
N VAL A 286 6.86 -15.74 -10.45
CA VAL A 286 6.25 -15.86 -11.79
C VAL A 286 4.87 -16.53 -11.72
N LEU A 287 4.71 -17.60 -10.94
CA LEU A 287 3.41 -18.27 -10.76
C LEU A 287 2.37 -17.35 -10.11
N ILE A 288 2.75 -16.62 -9.05
CA ILE A 288 1.86 -15.67 -8.37
C ILE A 288 1.49 -14.50 -9.29
N LEU A 289 2.45 -13.99 -10.08
CA LEU A 289 2.20 -12.97 -11.11
C LEU A 289 1.18 -13.45 -12.14
N LEU A 290 1.35 -14.66 -12.70
CA LEU A 290 0.44 -15.22 -13.70
C LEU A 290 -0.99 -15.36 -13.16
N VAL A 291 -1.16 -15.84 -11.92
CA VAL A 291 -2.48 -15.93 -11.26
C VAL A 291 -3.13 -14.56 -11.11
N ASN A 292 -2.39 -13.55 -10.63
CA ASN A 292 -2.91 -12.20 -10.41
C ASN A 292 -3.20 -11.44 -11.71
N CYS A 293 -2.41 -11.65 -12.76
CA CYS A 293 -2.69 -11.10 -14.10
C CYS A 293 -3.85 -11.81 -14.81
N TYR A 294 -4.12 -13.09 -14.50
CA TYR A 294 -5.19 -13.86 -15.13
C TYR A 294 -6.58 -13.53 -14.59
N SER A 295 -6.76 -13.50 -13.27
CA SER A 295 -8.08 -13.21 -12.67
C SER A 295 -8.00 -12.79 -11.21
N VAL A 296 -8.54 -11.59 -10.92
CA VAL A 296 -8.76 -11.09 -9.55
C VAL A 296 -9.55 -12.09 -8.70
N ASN A 297 -10.62 -12.68 -9.25
CA ASN A 297 -11.46 -13.64 -8.54
C ASN A 297 -10.70 -14.92 -8.19
N LEU A 298 -9.80 -15.38 -9.08
CA LEU A 298 -8.94 -16.54 -8.82
C LEU A 298 -7.93 -16.22 -7.72
N ALA A 299 -7.24 -15.08 -7.80
CA ALA A 299 -6.27 -14.65 -6.79
C ALA A 299 -6.90 -14.52 -5.39
N THR A 300 -8.12 -13.95 -5.28
CA THR A 300 -8.87 -13.87 -4.01
C THR A 300 -9.39 -15.24 -3.55
N GLY A 301 -9.81 -16.12 -4.46
CA GLY A 301 -10.21 -17.49 -4.13
C GLY A 301 -9.07 -18.32 -3.55
N VAL A 302 -7.91 -18.27 -4.22
CA VAL A 302 -6.65 -18.88 -3.77
C VAL A 302 -6.22 -18.31 -2.41
N GLN A 303 -6.31 -16.99 -2.22
CA GLN A 303 -6.03 -16.34 -0.93
C GLN A 303 -6.86 -16.94 0.22
N ASN A 304 -8.18 -17.07 0.02
CA ASN A 304 -9.08 -17.60 1.04
C ASN A 304 -8.80 -19.07 1.35
N ALA A 305 -8.57 -19.89 0.31
CA ALA A 305 -8.24 -21.31 0.47
C ALA A 305 -6.92 -21.53 1.24
N PHE A 306 -5.86 -20.79 0.90
CA PHE A 306 -4.58 -20.87 1.59
C PHE A 306 -4.63 -20.24 2.99
N THR A 307 -5.54 -19.30 3.24
CA THR A 307 -5.81 -18.77 4.59
C THR A 307 -6.53 -19.80 5.48
N ALA A 308 -7.46 -20.59 4.93
CA ALA A 308 -8.03 -21.73 5.65
C ALA A 308 -6.96 -22.81 5.91
N GLY A 309 -6.15 -23.15 4.90
CA GLY A 309 -5.07 -24.14 5.02
C GLY A 309 -4.03 -23.78 6.09
N LYS A 310 -3.55 -22.53 6.14
CA LYS A 310 -2.57 -22.12 7.16
C LYS A 310 -3.14 -22.14 8.59
N LEU A 311 -4.43 -21.84 8.77
CA LEU A 311 -5.07 -21.95 10.09
C LEU A 311 -5.17 -23.41 10.55
N ILE A 312 -5.45 -24.35 9.64
CA ILE A 312 -5.40 -25.80 9.95
C ILE A 312 -3.99 -26.22 10.33
N ALA A 313 -2.96 -25.79 9.59
CA ALA A 313 -1.56 -26.09 9.92
C ALA A 313 -1.16 -25.58 11.31
N ILE A 314 -1.57 -24.35 11.67
CA ILE A 314 -1.34 -23.79 13.00
C ILE A 314 -2.06 -24.61 14.07
N LEU A 315 -3.30 -25.05 13.83
CA LEU A 315 -4.00 -25.93 14.77
C LEU A 315 -3.27 -27.26 14.98
N VAL A 316 -2.64 -27.83 13.95
CA VAL A 316 -1.78 -29.03 14.07
C VAL A 316 -0.56 -28.76 14.94
N ILE A 317 0.14 -27.63 14.75
CA ILE A 317 1.27 -27.23 15.59
C ILE A 317 0.83 -27.05 17.06
N VAL A 318 -0.25 -26.32 17.29
CA VAL A 318 -0.78 -26.05 18.64
C VAL A 318 -1.24 -27.33 19.32
N ALA A 319 -1.90 -28.25 18.61
CA ALA A 319 -2.31 -29.54 19.14
C ALA A 319 -1.10 -30.44 19.48
N GLY A 320 -0.09 -30.50 18.61
CA GLY A 320 1.14 -31.28 18.84
C GLY A 320 1.94 -30.78 20.04
N GLY A 321 2.10 -29.46 20.17
CA GLY A 321 2.72 -28.85 21.35
C GLY A 321 1.91 -29.08 22.63
N SER A 322 0.59 -28.92 22.57
CA SER A 322 -0.31 -29.18 23.70
C SER A 322 -0.23 -30.64 24.19
N TYR A 323 -0.15 -31.60 23.26
CA TYR A 323 0.04 -33.01 23.59
C TYR A 323 1.36 -33.24 24.35
N LYS A 324 2.46 -32.60 23.93
CA LYS A 324 3.76 -32.69 24.61
C LYS A 324 3.79 -31.99 25.97
N LEU A 325 3.07 -30.89 26.14
CA LEU A 325 2.85 -30.26 27.45
C LEU A 325 2.08 -31.19 28.40
N ILE A 326 1.04 -31.87 27.92
CA ILE A 326 0.26 -32.84 28.71
C ILE A 326 1.11 -34.06 29.11
N GLN A 327 2.09 -34.46 28.29
CA GLN A 327 3.12 -35.46 28.65
C GLN A 327 4.12 -34.97 29.73
N GLY A 328 4.00 -33.71 30.20
CA GLY A 328 4.89 -33.14 31.22
C GLY A 328 6.19 -32.54 30.66
N ASN A 329 6.30 -32.31 29.35
CA ASN A 329 7.52 -31.76 28.74
C ASN A 329 7.63 -30.23 28.90
N THR A 330 7.52 -29.74 30.13
CA THR A 330 7.57 -28.31 30.50
C THR A 330 8.99 -27.82 30.81
N GLN A 331 10.00 -28.67 30.62
CA GLN A 331 11.40 -28.48 31.01
C GLN A 331 11.96 -27.10 30.58
N HIS A 332 11.75 -26.73 29.32
CA HIS A 332 12.25 -25.49 28.72
C HIS A 332 11.43 -24.23 29.09
N LEU A 333 10.31 -24.39 29.79
CA LEU A 333 9.42 -23.31 30.23
C LEU A 333 9.54 -22.98 31.73
N HIS A 334 10.17 -23.84 32.55
CA HIS A 334 10.26 -23.65 34.00
C HIS A 334 11.20 -22.51 34.44
N GLN A 335 12.23 -22.19 33.66
CA GLN A 335 13.18 -21.09 33.95
C GLN A 335 13.23 -20.08 32.79
N PRO A 336 12.12 -19.39 32.48
CA PRO A 336 11.99 -18.64 31.23
C PRO A 336 12.99 -17.48 31.12
N PHE A 337 13.35 -16.84 32.24
CA PHE A 337 14.26 -15.70 32.30
C PHE A 337 15.74 -16.07 32.50
N ARG A 338 16.11 -17.35 32.53
CA ARG A 338 17.53 -17.73 32.53
C ARG A 338 18.12 -17.50 31.14
N ASN A 339 19.34 -16.97 31.07
CA ASN A 339 20.01 -16.78 29.78
C ASN A 339 20.46 -18.14 29.22
N ILE A 340 20.40 -18.29 27.90
CA ILE A 340 20.83 -19.51 27.20
C ILE A 340 22.35 -19.66 27.30
N GLU A 341 23.11 -18.57 27.10
CA GLU A 341 24.58 -18.52 27.25
C GLU A 341 25.06 -18.88 28.67
N GLU A 342 24.35 -18.39 29.69
CA GLU A 342 24.64 -18.67 31.11
C GLU A 342 24.48 -20.17 31.47
N SER A 343 23.76 -20.94 30.63
CA SER A 343 23.67 -22.40 30.78
C SER A 343 24.85 -23.18 30.19
N GLN A 344 25.72 -22.54 29.41
CA GLN A 344 26.99 -23.11 28.91
C GLN A 344 28.20 -22.75 29.78
N GLY A 345 28.03 -21.95 30.84
CA GLY A 345 29.07 -21.63 31.82
C GLY A 345 29.83 -20.32 31.56
N GLU A 346 29.57 -19.62 30.47
CA GLU A 346 30.09 -18.26 30.27
C GLU A 346 29.23 -17.24 31.02
N THR A 347 29.85 -16.46 31.91
CA THR A 347 29.15 -15.54 32.81
C THR A 347 28.83 -14.21 32.13
N VAL A 348 27.96 -14.25 31.11
CA VAL A 348 27.51 -13.04 30.42
C VAL A 348 26.42 -12.37 31.26
N LYS A 349 26.75 -11.18 31.82
CA LYS A 349 25.73 -10.33 32.45
C LYS A 349 24.62 -10.05 31.43
N ALA A 350 23.36 -10.24 31.82
CA ALA A 350 22.19 -9.81 31.06
C ALA A 350 22.11 -8.27 30.99
N VAL A 351 22.98 -7.67 30.19
CA VAL A 351 22.92 -6.26 29.83
C VAL A 351 21.77 -6.12 28.83
N PHE A 352 20.74 -5.38 29.23
CA PHE A 352 19.69 -4.89 28.34
C PHE A 352 20.32 -3.95 27.28
N ASN A 353 20.93 -4.53 26.25
CA ASN A 353 21.53 -3.76 25.18
C ASN A 353 20.41 -3.26 24.26
N ILE A 354 20.33 -1.94 24.13
CA ILE A 354 19.12 -1.25 23.69
C ILE A 354 18.80 -1.55 22.21
N GLY A 355 19.82 -1.73 21.37
CA GLY A 355 19.72 -2.16 19.97
C GLY A 355 19.70 -3.67 19.76
N LYS A 356 20.22 -4.51 20.67
CA LYS A 356 19.85 -5.96 20.69
C LYS A 356 18.33 -6.09 20.84
N LEU A 357 17.72 -5.28 21.71
CA LEU A 357 16.27 -5.21 21.85
C LEU A 357 15.59 -4.63 20.59
N ALA A 358 16.12 -3.57 19.98
CA ALA A 358 15.54 -2.99 18.75
C ALA A 358 15.59 -3.97 17.56
N THR A 359 16.70 -4.70 17.37
CA THR A 359 16.84 -5.72 16.32
C THR A 359 16.01 -6.98 16.61
N ALA A 360 15.79 -7.32 17.89
CA ALA A 360 14.79 -8.31 18.29
C ALA A 360 13.37 -7.86 17.87
N PHE A 361 13.02 -6.59 18.12
CA PHE A 361 11.77 -6.01 17.64
C PHE A 361 11.67 -6.02 16.11
N TYR A 362 12.73 -5.74 15.33
CA TYR A 362 12.69 -5.89 13.86
C TYR A 362 12.27 -7.30 13.44
N THR A 363 12.91 -8.31 14.03
CA THR A 363 12.66 -9.72 13.73
C THR A 363 11.23 -10.15 14.08
N GLY A 364 10.72 -9.67 15.23
CA GLY A 364 9.34 -9.91 15.64
C GLY A 364 8.32 -9.14 14.80
N LEU A 365 8.58 -7.88 14.45
CA LEU A 365 7.68 -7.02 13.69
C LEU A 365 7.60 -7.41 12.21
N TRP A 366 8.68 -7.97 11.63
CA TRP A 366 8.61 -8.65 10.33
C TRP A 366 7.53 -9.73 10.32
N ALA A 367 7.41 -10.54 11.37
CA ALA A 367 6.39 -11.58 11.44
C ALA A 367 4.95 -11.05 11.59
N TYR A 368 4.76 -9.82 12.05
CA TYR A 368 3.45 -9.17 12.09
C TYR A 368 3.18 -8.26 10.88
N ASP A 369 4.13 -8.05 9.96
CA ASP A 369 3.93 -7.11 8.85
C ASP A 369 2.78 -7.52 7.92
N GLY A 370 2.17 -6.52 7.28
CA GLY A 370 1.01 -6.69 6.42
C GLY A 370 -0.33 -6.34 7.09
N TRP A 371 -0.35 -5.92 8.36
CA TRP A 371 -1.53 -5.34 9.01
C TRP A 371 -2.08 -4.11 8.27
N ASN A 372 -1.21 -3.36 7.57
CA ASN A 372 -1.58 -2.20 6.73
C ASN A 372 -2.12 -2.59 5.35
N ASN A 373 -1.95 -3.82 4.87
CA ASN A 373 -2.37 -4.20 3.50
C ASN A 373 -3.88 -4.05 3.28
N LEU A 374 -4.71 -4.15 4.32
CA LEU A 374 -6.16 -3.91 4.21
C LEU A 374 -6.49 -2.44 3.87
N ASN A 375 -5.66 -1.48 4.28
CA ASN A 375 -5.85 -0.06 3.95
C ASN A 375 -5.64 0.24 2.46
N TYR A 376 -4.79 -0.52 1.75
CA TYR A 376 -4.54 -0.33 0.32
C TYR A 376 -5.77 -0.66 -0.54
N VAL A 377 -6.68 -1.49 -0.02
CA VAL A 377 -7.87 -2.00 -0.70
C VAL A 377 -9.16 -1.41 -0.13
N THR A 378 -9.08 -0.26 0.58
CA THR A 378 -10.22 0.36 1.26
C THR A 378 -11.39 0.68 0.32
N GLU A 379 -11.13 1.08 -0.93
CA GLU A 379 -12.17 1.32 -1.95
C GLU A 379 -12.99 0.05 -2.25
N GLU A 380 -12.40 -1.15 -2.09
CA GLU A 380 -13.03 -2.44 -2.35
C GLU A 380 -13.80 -3.00 -1.13
N ILE A 381 -13.71 -2.36 0.05
CA ILE A 381 -14.36 -2.79 1.29
C ILE A 381 -15.84 -2.35 1.33
N LYS A 382 -16.71 -3.26 1.72
CA LYS A 382 -18.13 -2.97 2.03
C LYS A 382 -18.22 -2.30 3.39
N ASP A 383 -18.83 -1.12 3.48
CA ASP A 383 -18.92 -0.27 4.69
C ASP A 383 -17.56 -0.16 5.43
N PRO A 384 -16.56 0.53 4.83
CA PRO A 384 -15.23 0.63 5.42
C PRO A 384 -15.25 1.27 6.82
N SER A 385 -16.23 2.17 7.09
CA SER A 385 -16.40 2.85 8.38
C SER A 385 -16.51 1.89 9.57
N LYS A 386 -17.13 0.72 9.36
CA LYS A 386 -17.32 -0.32 10.39
C LYS A 386 -16.41 -1.53 10.15
N ASN A 387 -16.27 -1.98 8.90
CA ASN A 387 -15.61 -3.25 8.62
C ASN A 387 -14.08 -3.16 8.61
N LEU A 388 -13.48 -1.99 8.32
CA LEU A 388 -12.02 -1.81 8.47
C LEU A 388 -11.58 -1.95 9.94
N PRO A 389 -12.09 -1.16 10.92
CA PRO A 389 -11.67 -1.30 12.32
C PRO A 389 -12.08 -2.64 12.95
N ARG A 390 -13.24 -3.22 12.56
CA ARG A 390 -13.63 -4.57 13.03
C ARG A 390 -12.70 -5.67 12.52
N SER A 391 -12.26 -5.60 11.26
CA SER A 391 -11.31 -6.58 10.72
C SER A 391 -9.98 -6.55 11.47
N ILE A 392 -9.50 -5.35 11.80
CA ILE A 392 -8.26 -5.12 12.58
C ILE A 392 -8.38 -5.67 14.01
N MET A 393 -9.46 -5.33 14.71
CA MET A 393 -9.71 -5.75 16.10
C MET A 393 -9.93 -7.26 16.27
N ILE A 394 -10.31 -7.98 15.20
CA ILE A 394 -10.44 -9.44 15.21
C ILE A 394 -9.15 -10.10 14.72
N GLY A 395 -8.61 -9.63 13.59
CA GLY A 395 -7.49 -10.27 12.90
C GLY A 395 -6.17 -10.21 13.65
N ILE A 396 -5.78 -9.03 14.16
CA ILE A 396 -4.45 -8.88 14.80
C ILE A 396 -4.37 -9.63 16.14
N PRO A 397 -5.34 -9.54 17.07
CA PRO A 397 -5.30 -10.32 18.30
C PRO A 397 -5.34 -11.84 18.06
N LEU A 398 -6.04 -12.30 17.01
CA LEU A 398 -6.03 -13.70 16.60
C LEU A 398 -4.64 -14.15 16.16
N VAL A 399 -3.94 -13.36 15.33
CA VAL A 399 -2.56 -13.67 14.91
C VAL A 399 -1.60 -13.65 16.11
N THR A 400 -1.71 -12.65 17.00
CA THR A 400 -0.91 -12.59 18.23
C THR A 400 -1.09 -13.83 19.10
N LEU A 401 -2.33 -14.30 19.28
CA LEU A 401 -2.63 -15.54 20.00
C LEU A 401 -2.04 -16.77 19.32
N CYS A 402 -2.22 -16.90 18.00
CA CYS A 402 -1.62 -17.99 17.22
C CYS A 402 -0.10 -18.02 17.37
N TYR A 403 0.58 -16.87 17.25
CA TYR A 403 2.03 -16.78 17.35
C TYR A 403 2.55 -17.13 18.74
N ALA A 404 1.88 -16.68 19.80
CA ALA A 404 2.21 -17.08 21.17
C ALA A 404 2.08 -18.60 21.36
N LEU A 405 0.97 -19.19 20.90
CA LEU A 405 0.73 -20.65 21.01
C LEU A 405 1.71 -21.48 20.19
N ILE A 406 2.11 -21.02 19.00
CA ILE A 406 3.13 -21.67 18.16
C ILE A 406 4.50 -21.68 18.86
N ASN A 407 4.94 -20.54 19.41
CA ASN A 407 6.22 -20.46 20.13
C ASN A 407 6.22 -21.35 21.40
N VAL A 408 5.10 -21.41 22.14
CA VAL A 408 4.93 -22.37 23.25
C VAL A 408 5.03 -23.81 22.75
N SER A 409 4.43 -24.11 21.59
CA SER A 409 4.44 -25.45 21.00
C SER A 409 5.82 -25.90 20.54
N TYR A 410 6.62 -25.02 19.94
CA TYR A 410 8.02 -25.33 19.59
C TYR A 410 8.83 -25.66 20.84
N LEU A 411 8.77 -24.81 21.87
CA LEU A 411 9.51 -24.99 23.12
C LEU A 411 9.04 -26.18 23.99
N ALA A 412 7.84 -26.74 23.72
CA ALA A 412 7.38 -27.99 24.31
C ALA A 412 7.93 -29.25 23.62
N VAL A 413 8.63 -29.09 22.49
CA VAL A 413 9.04 -30.19 21.59
C VAL A 413 10.54 -30.25 21.37
N MET A 414 11.18 -29.09 21.23
CA MET A 414 12.61 -28.92 21.01
C MET A 414 13.22 -27.97 22.03
N SER A 415 14.53 -28.07 22.22
CA SER A 415 15.26 -27.15 23.11
C SER A 415 15.42 -25.75 22.48
N PRO A 416 15.66 -24.69 23.27
CA PRO A 416 15.94 -23.35 22.71
C PRO A 416 17.16 -23.31 21.79
N ILE A 417 18.15 -24.18 22.00
CA ILE A 417 19.37 -24.29 21.18
C ILE A 417 19.05 -24.98 19.85
N GLU A 418 18.33 -26.09 19.89
CA GLU A 418 17.84 -26.80 18.69
C GLU A 418 16.93 -25.92 17.82
N MET A 419 16.17 -24.99 18.42
CA MET A 419 15.39 -23.99 17.67
C MET A 419 16.25 -22.86 17.09
N ILE A 420 17.43 -22.58 17.64
CA ILE A 420 18.37 -21.60 17.09
C ILE A 420 19.12 -22.19 15.88
N ASP A 421 19.60 -23.43 16.02
CA ASP A 421 20.42 -24.12 15.01
C ASP A 421 19.60 -24.61 13.78
N SER A 422 18.26 -24.55 13.85
CA SER A 422 17.36 -24.99 12.78
C SER A 422 17.00 -23.86 11.81
N GLU A 423 17.33 -24.03 10.52
CA GLU A 423 16.88 -23.12 9.45
C GLU A 423 15.35 -23.19 9.25
N ALA A 424 14.76 -24.39 9.36
CA ALA A 424 13.32 -24.62 9.25
C ALA A 424 12.68 -25.20 10.53
N VAL A 425 12.56 -24.36 11.57
CA VAL A 425 11.96 -24.70 12.88
C VAL A 425 10.65 -25.53 12.77
N ALA A 426 9.77 -25.19 11.82
CA ALA A 426 8.51 -25.89 11.62
C ALA A 426 8.67 -27.33 11.06
N VAL A 427 9.72 -27.58 10.27
CA VAL A 427 10.06 -28.92 9.74
C VAL A 427 10.68 -29.77 10.84
N THR A 428 11.61 -29.22 11.63
CA THR A 428 12.18 -29.88 12.82
C THR A 428 11.09 -30.28 13.81
N PHE A 429 10.10 -29.41 14.07
CA PHE A 429 8.91 -29.74 14.87
C PHE A 429 8.11 -30.90 14.27
N GLY A 430 7.90 -30.90 12.95
CA GLY A 430 7.23 -31.98 12.22
C GLY A 430 7.90 -33.33 12.41
N ASN A 431 9.21 -33.38 12.21
CA ASN A 431 10.02 -34.59 12.35
C ASN A 431 9.93 -35.17 13.78
N ARG A 432 9.83 -34.32 14.81
CA ARG A 432 9.72 -34.73 16.23
C ARG A 432 8.33 -35.25 16.65
N ILE A 433 7.25 -34.86 15.98
CA ILE A 433 5.87 -35.23 16.38
C ILE A 433 5.14 -36.11 15.35
N LEU A 434 5.19 -35.74 14.07
CA LEU A 434 4.33 -36.32 13.04
C LEU A 434 4.92 -37.58 12.40
N GLY A 435 6.22 -37.85 12.58
CA GLY A 435 6.90 -39.02 12.05
C GLY A 435 6.68 -39.19 10.55
N ALA A 436 6.00 -40.27 10.14
CA ALA A 436 5.65 -40.52 8.73
C ALA A 436 4.81 -39.42 8.06
N MET A 437 4.17 -38.52 8.83
CA MET A 437 3.41 -37.38 8.31
C MET A 437 4.18 -36.05 8.33
N ALA A 438 5.50 -36.06 8.62
CA ALA A 438 6.31 -34.85 8.72
C ALA A 438 6.33 -34.00 7.44
N TRP A 439 6.22 -34.61 6.25
CA TRP A 439 6.11 -33.93 4.95
C TRP A 439 4.93 -32.93 4.85
N LEU A 440 3.91 -33.05 5.72
CA LEU A 440 2.83 -32.07 5.80
C LEU A 440 3.29 -30.71 6.32
N MET A 441 4.39 -30.63 7.10
CA MET A 441 4.91 -29.37 7.63
C MET A 441 5.47 -28.44 6.54
N PRO A 442 6.47 -28.85 5.71
CA PRO A 442 6.96 -27.98 4.65
C PRO A 442 5.87 -27.65 3.63
N LEU A 443 4.97 -28.59 3.31
CA LEU A 443 3.79 -28.31 2.46
C LEU A 443 2.90 -27.20 3.06
N SER A 444 2.63 -27.26 4.37
CA SER A 444 1.83 -26.26 5.06
C SER A 444 2.49 -24.89 5.10
N VAL A 445 3.81 -24.84 5.31
CA VAL A 445 4.59 -23.60 5.26
C VAL A 445 4.62 -23.02 3.84
N ALA A 446 4.80 -23.85 2.82
CA ALA A 446 4.76 -23.46 1.42
C ALA A 446 3.39 -22.87 1.03
N VAL A 447 2.28 -23.48 1.46
CA VAL A 447 0.92 -22.94 1.28
C VAL A 447 0.75 -21.60 2.01
N SER A 448 1.25 -21.49 3.24
CA SER A 448 1.12 -20.25 4.04
C SER A 448 1.89 -19.08 3.41
N THR A 449 3.14 -19.32 3.00
CA THR A 449 4.04 -18.33 2.41
C THR A 449 3.56 -17.89 1.02
N PHE A 450 3.17 -18.82 0.15
CA PHE A 450 2.57 -18.49 -1.15
C PHE A 450 1.30 -17.63 -0.97
N GLY A 451 0.45 -17.96 0.01
CA GLY A 451 -0.72 -17.14 0.36
C GLY A 451 -0.38 -15.73 0.86
N SER A 452 0.71 -15.54 1.60
CA SER A 452 1.14 -14.21 2.04
C SER A 452 1.73 -13.37 0.89
N ALA A 453 2.53 -14.01 0.02
CA ALA A 453 3.08 -13.39 -1.19
C ALA A 453 1.99 -12.97 -2.19
N ASN A 454 0.96 -13.79 -2.40
CA ASN A 454 -0.20 -13.46 -3.23
C ASN A 454 -0.95 -12.22 -2.72
N GLY A 455 -1.22 -12.12 -1.41
CA GLY A 455 -1.84 -10.94 -0.82
C GLY A 455 -0.97 -9.69 -0.86
N THR A 456 0.36 -9.85 -0.77
CA THR A 456 1.34 -8.76 -0.92
C THR A 456 1.33 -8.19 -2.34
N LEU A 457 1.40 -9.05 -3.37
CA LEU A 457 1.34 -8.63 -4.77
C LEU A 457 0.00 -7.93 -5.10
N PHE A 458 -1.10 -8.43 -4.52
CA PHE A 458 -2.43 -7.81 -4.69
C PHE A 458 -2.48 -6.37 -4.21
N ALA A 459 -1.86 -6.07 -3.06
CA ALA A 459 -1.77 -4.71 -2.49
C ALA A 459 -0.78 -3.83 -3.28
N ALA A 460 0.37 -4.37 -3.69
CA ALA A 460 1.38 -3.64 -4.46
C ALA A 460 0.83 -3.07 -5.79
N GLY A 461 -0.05 -3.81 -6.46
CA GLY A 461 -0.74 -3.34 -7.67
C GLY A 461 -1.60 -2.08 -7.43
N ARG A 462 -2.26 -1.95 -6.26
CA ARG A 462 -3.07 -0.76 -5.91
C ARG A 462 -2.21 0.46 -5.65
N LEU A 463 -1.05 0.30 -5.03
CA LEU A 463 -0.10 1.39 -4.81
C LEU A 463 0.41 1.95 -6.14
N CYS A 464 0.87 1.08 -7.04
CA CYS A 464 1.35 1.49 -8.36
C CYS A 464 0.26 2.24 -9.15
N PHE A 465 -0.97 1.71 -9.13
CA PHE A 465 -2.13 2.32 -9.77
C PHE A 465 -2.49 3.70 -9.18
N ALA A 466 -2.54 3.83 -7.85
CA ALA A 466 -2.91 5.07 -7.18
C ALA A 466 -1.89 6.21 -7.39
N ALA A 467 -0.59 5.89 -7.37
CA ALA A 467 0.46 6.88 -7.56
C ALA A 467 0.66 7.27 -9.04
N SER A 468 0.52 6.33 -9.99
CA SER A 468 0.54 6.66 -11.43
C SER A 468 -0.66 7.49 -11.87
N ARG A 469 -1.87 7.26 -11.32
CA ARG A 469 -3.06 8.10 -11.57
C ARG A 469 -2.88 9.58 -11.17
N GLN A 470 -1.93 9.88 -10.28
CA GLN A 470 -1.59 11.24 -9.85
C GLN A 470 -0.34 11.80 -10.57
N GLY A 471 0.16 11.15 -11.62
CA GLY A 471 1.38 11.57 -12.34
C GLY A 471 2.68 11.41 -11.55
N HIS A 472 2.67 10.71 -10.42
CA HIS A 472 3.86 10.49 -9.58
C HIS A 472 4.67 9.24 -10.00
N LEU A 473 4.11 8.40 -10.86
CA LEU A 473 4.79 7.25 -11.48
C LEU A 473 4.42 7.19 -12.97
N MET A 474 5.12 6.36 -13.74
CA MET A 474 4.85 6.16 -15.18
C MET A 474 3.37 5.83 -15.45
N ASP A 475 2.74 6.55 -16.39
CA ASP A 475 1.32 6.40 -16.74
C ASP A 475 0.93 4.95 -17.06
N CYS A 476 1.81 4.20 -17.74
CA CYS A 476 1.55 2.80 -18.12
C CYS A 476 1.29 1.87 -16.92
N LEU A 477 1.76 2.24 -15.72
CA LEU A 477 1.52 1.47 -14.48
C LEU A 477 0.08 1.66 -13.94
N SER A 478 -0.65 2.67 -14.43
CA SER A 478 -2.09 2.85 -14.17
C SER A 478 -2.96 2.01 -15.10
N TYR A 479 -2.41 1.45 -16.19
CA TYR A 479 -3.23 0.85 -17.23
C TYR A 479 -3.78 -0.52 -16.79
N VAL A 480 -5.02 -0.78 -17.19
CA VAL A 480 -5.79 -1.97 -16.81
C VAL A 480 -6.08 -2.81 -18.04
N HIS A 481 -5.96 -4.13 -17.92
CA HIS A 481 -6.19 -5.06 -19.03
C HIS A 481 -7.67 -5.10 -19.44
N VAL A 482 -7.95 -4.78 -20.71
CA VAL A 482 -9.31 -4.55 -21.24
C VAL A 482 -10.28 -5.71 -20.99
N ARG A 483 -9.83 -6.96 -21.11
CA ARG A 483 -10.69 -8.15 -20.94
C ARG A 483 -10.78 -8.66 -19.50
N ARG A 484 -9.75 -8.41 -18.68
CA ARG A 484 -9.56 -9.06 -17.37
C ARG A 484 -9.73 -8.11 -16.18
N PHE A 485 -9.70 -6.80 -16.42
CA PHE A 485 -9.77 -5.76 -15.39
C PHE A 485 -8.67 -5.89 -14.31
N THR A 486 -7.48 -6.36 -14.72
CA THR A 486 -6.29 -6.52 -13.87
C THR A 486 -5.24 -5.43 -14.18
N PRO A 487 -4.54 -4.85 -13.18
CA PRO A 487 -3.50 -3.84 -13.40
C PRO A 487 -2.16 -4.49 -13.80
N ALA A 488 -2.16 -5.23 -14.90
CA ALA A 488 -1.06 -6.11 -15.31
C ALA A 488 0.33 -5.43 -15.39
N PRO A 489 0.50 -4.21 -15.93
CA PRO A 489 1.82 -3.58 -16.03
C PRO A 489 2.44 -3.28 -14.67
N GLY A 490 1.64 -2.81 -13.70
CA GLY A 490 2.10 -2.56 -12.32
C GLY A 490 2.51 -3.84 -11.60
N LEU A 491 1.79 -4.94 -11.82
CA LEU A 491 2.14 -6.26 -11.27
C LEU A 491 3.44 -6.79 -11.87
N ILE A 492 3.60 -6.71 -13.21
CA ILE A 492 4.81 -7.16 -13.91
C ILE A 492 6.03 -6.36 -13.45
N PHE A 493 5.93 -5.02 -13.41
CA PHE A 493 7.00 -4.15 -12.94
C PHE A 493 7.46 -4.52 -11.53
N HIS A 494 6.51 -4.65 -10.60
CA HIS A 494 6.79 -5.04 -9.22
C HIS A 494 7.47 -6.42 -9.12
N SER A 495 6.96 -7.44 -9.84
CA SER A 495 7.55 -8.78 -9.86
C SER A 495 8.96 -8.82 -10.48
N LEU A 496 9.27 -7.96 -11.46
CA LEU A 496 10.62 -7.83 -12.01
C LEU A 496 11.60 -7.27 -10.98
N VAL A 497 11.21 -6.22 -10.24
CA VAL A 497 12.06 -5.65 -9.17
C VAL A 497 12.23 -6.65 -8.02
N ALA A 498 11.17 -7.37 -7.63
CA ALA A 498 11.26 -8.42 -6.62
C ALA A 498 12.20 -9.57 -7.07
N GLY A 499 12.14 -9.97 -8.35
CA GLY A 499 13.06 -10.97 -8.91
C GLY A 499 14.52 -10.52 -8.91
N ALA A 500 14.79 -9.24 -9.20
CA ALA A 500 16.14 -8.69 -9.08
C ALA A 500 16.66 -8.72 -7.62
N MET A 501 15.79 -8.43 -6.64
CA MET A 501 16.14 -8.54 -5.21
C MET A 501 16.37 -9.98 -4.74
N VAL A 502 15.64 -10.97 -5.27
CA VAL A 502 15.90 -12.40 -5.00
C VAL A 502 17.29 -12.81 -5.51
N LEU A 503 17.73 -12.28 -6.64
CA LEU A 503 19.06 -12.58 -7.18
C LEU A 503 20.19 -11.99 -6.32
N SER A 504 20.05 -10.74 -5.86
CA SER A 504 21.11 -10.03 -5.12
C SER A 504 21.13 -10.28 -3.60
N GLY A 505 19.97 -10.43 -2.96
CA GLY A 505 19.84 -10.42 -1.50
C GLY A 505 19.96 -11.77 -0.80
N SER A 506 19.99 -11.70 0.53
CA SER A 506 19.73 -12.77 1.50
C SER A 506 18.52 -12.41 2.37
N ILE A 507 17.92 -13.39 3.06
CA ILE A 507 16.70 -13.17 3.86
C ILE A 507 16.92 -12.11 4.96
N ASP A 508 17.95 -12.25 5.79
CA ASP A 508 18.16 -11.35 6.93
C ASP A 508 18.48 -9.91 6.54
N SER A 509 19.40 -9.69 5.59
CA SER A 509 19.73 -8.31 5.12
C SER A 509 18.52 -7.65 4.46
N LEU A 510 17.72 -8.39 3.69
CA LEU A 510 16.47 -7.86 3.15
C LEU A 510 15.46 -7.51 4.26
N ILE A 511 15.36 -8.29 5.34
CA ILE A 511 14.49 -8.00 6.50
C ILE A 511 14.97 -6.75 7.24
N ASP A 512 16.26 -6.61 7.53
CA ASP A 512 16.80 -5.45 8.25
C ASP A 512 16.65 -4.16 7.42
N PHE A 513 16.97 -4.22 6.12
CA PHE A 513 16.80 -3.10 5.18
C PHE A 513 15.33 -2.70 4.98
N PHE A 514 14.43 -3.69 4.83
CA PHE A 514 12.98 -3.47 4.77
C PHE A 514 12.47 -2.82 6.05
N SER A 515 12.81 -3.40 7.21
CA SER A 515 12.28 -2.97 8.52
C SER A 515 12.68 -1.54 8.83
N PHE A 516 13.97 -1.20 8.66
CA PHE A 516 14.46 0.17 8.83
C PHE A 516 13.68 1.17 7.96
N THR A 517 13.53 0.86 6.68
CA THR A 517 12.89 1.74 5.70
C THR A 517 11.38 1.85 5.93
N ALA A 518 10.71 0.74 6.30
CA ALA A 518 9.28 0.69 6.59
C ALA A 518 8.94 1.53 7.83
N TRP A 519 9.73 1.42 8.89
CA TRP A 519 9.49 2.15 10.15
C TRP A 519 9.62 3.67 10.03
N ILE A 520 10.42 4.18 9.07
CA ILE A 520 10.44 5.60 8.70
C ILE A 520 9.06 6.05 8.20
N PHE A 521 8.45 5.31 7.26
CA PHE A 521 7.15 5.68 6.70
C PHE A 521 5.98 5.36 7.63
N TYR A 522 6.06 4.30 8.45
CA TYR A 522 5.07 4.03 9.49
C TYR A 522 5.05 5.15 10.55
N GLY A 523 6.21 5.67 10.96
CA GLY A 523 6.31 6.88 11.78
C GLY A 523 5.78 8.12 11.07
N GLY A 524 6.13 8.30 9.80
CA GLY A 524 5.58 9.36 8.94
C GLY A 524 4.05 9.35 8.91
N ALA A 525 3.42 8.18 8.83
CA ALA A 525 1.96 8.04 8.81
C ALA A 525 1.32 8.39 10.17
N MET A 526 1.97 8.06 11.28
CA MET A 526 1.54 8.54 12.61
C MET A 526 1.63 10.06 12.71
N LEU A 527 2.72 10.65 12.20
CA LEU A 527 2.86 12.10 12.14
C LEU A 527 1.79 12.74 11.24
N ALA A 528 1.49 12.15 10.08
CA ALA A 528 0.44 12.59 9.17
C ALA A 528 -0.93 12.62 9.89
N LEU A 529 -1.27 11.58 10.67
CA LEU A 529 -2.50 11.54 11.46
C LEU A 529 -2.54 12.67 12.52
N LEU A 530 -1.43 12.89 13.24
CA LEU A 530 -1.32 13.94 14.25
C LEU A 530 -1.40 15.35 13.65
N VAL A 531 -0.80 15.57 12.47
CA VAL A 531 -0.89 16.83 11.72
C VAL A 531 -2.30 17.05 11.21
N MET A 532 -2.93 16.05 10.60
CA MET A 532 -4.31 16.16 10.09
C MET A 532 -5.34 16.36 11.20
N ARG A 533 -5.07 15.94 12.44
CA ARG A 533 -5.90 16.30 13.61
C ARG A 533 -5.86 17.80 13.97
N ARG A 534 -4.79 18.50 13.59
CA ARG A 534 -4.65 19.96 13.78
C ARG A 534 -5.08 20.76 12.56
N THR A 535 -4.73 20.31 11.35
CA THR A 535 -5.02 21.05 10.10
C THR A 535 -6.43 20.82 9.57
N ARG A 536 -7.01 19.63 9.77
CA ARG A 536 -8.38 19.28 9.33
C ARG A 536 -9.21 18.73 10.52
N PRO A 537 -9.53 19.57 11.54
CA PRO A 537 -10.26 19.12 12.73
C PRO A 537 -11.73 18.76 12.42
N ASN A 538 -12.37 19.48 11.51
CA ASN A 538 -13.80 19.35 11.19
C ASN A 538 -14.10 18.28 10.13
N HIS A 539 -13.09 17.60 9.58
CA HIS A 539 -13.32 16.52 8.61
C HIS A 539 -14.02 15.35 9.30
N PRO A 540 -15.05 14.71 8.69
CA PRO A 540 -15.69 13.54 9.27
C PRO A 540 -14.66 12.42 9.52
N ARG A 541 -14.71 11.84 10.72
CA ARG A 541 -13.88 10.71 11.17
C ARG A 541 -14.80 9.62 11.72
N PRO A 542 -15.27 8.68 10.88
CA PRO A 542 -16.21 7.65 11.31
C PRO A 542 -15.66 6.74 12.41
N TYR A 543 -14.34 6.51 12.40
CA TYR A 543 -13.60 5.90 13.49
C TYR A 543 -12.52 6.88 13.98
N ARG A 544 -12.30 6.93 15.30
CA ARG A 544 -11.29 7.81 15.93
C ARG A 544 -10.54 7.06 17.03
N CYS A 545 -9.23 6.96 16.93
CA CYS A 545 -8.40 6.29 17.95
C CYS A 545 -8.07 7.25 19.12
N PRO A 546 -7.81 6.76 20.35
CA PRO A 546 -7.23 7.58 21.42
C PRO A 546 -5.90 8.22 20.99
N LEU A 547 -5.68 9.51 21.31
CA LEU A 547 -4.48 10.26 20.90
C LEU A 547 -3.16 9.62 21.38
N LEU A 548 -3.19 8.90 22.49
CA LEU A 548 -2.04 8.19 23.03
C LEU A 548 -1.48 7.14 22.04
N ILE A 549 -2.34 6.50 21.24
CA ILE A 549 -1.94 5.41 20.33
C ILE A 549 -0.95 5.90 19.25
N PRO A 550 -1.28 6.88 18.37
CA PRO A 550 -0.34 7.34 17.35
C PRO A 550 0.90 8.03 17.93
N VAL A 551 0.81 8.66 19.11
CA VAL A 551 1.99 9.21 19.79
C VAL A 551 2.94 8.10 20.25
N LEU A 552 2.41 7.03 20.86
CA LEU A 552 3.19 5.87 21.29
C LEU A 552 3.85 5.15 20.09
N VAL A 553 3.11 4.92 19.01
CA VAL A 553 3.65 4.29 17.79
C VAL A 553 4.70 5.17 17.13
N LEU A 554 4.53 6.50 17.13
CA LEU A 554 5.54 7.44 16.63
C LEU A 554 6.83 7.42 17.46
N LEU A 555 6.73 7.41 18.79
CA LEU A 555 7.90 7.32 19.68
C LEU A 555 8.66 6.01 19.49
N ILE A 556 7.94 4.89 19.33
CA ILE A 556 8.55 3.58 19.08
C ILE A 556 9.16 3.52 17.67
N SER A 557 8.53 4.10 16.66
CA SER A 557 9.12 4.27 15.32
C SER A 557 10.46 5.02 15.38
N ILE A 558 10.52 6.16 16.08
CA ILE A 558 11.77 6.93 16.24
C ILE A 558 12.85 6.09 16.93
N TYR A 559 12.49 5.38 18.01
CA TYR A 559 13.40 4.46 18.70
C TYR A 559 13.93 3.35 17.78
N LEU A 560 13.05 2.72 17.00
CA LEU A 560 13.38 1.66 16.05
C LEU A 560 14.25 2.13 14.88
N ILE A 561 14.23 3.42 14.53
CA ILE A 561 15.13 4.00 13.52
C ILE A 561 16.49 4.36 14.14
N VAL A 562 16.50 4.94 15.34
CA VAL A 562 17.71 5.49 15.96
C VAL A 562 18.60 4.43 16.61
N ALA A 563 18.02 3.43 17.29
CA ALA A 563 18.80 2.45 18.05
C ALA A 563 19.74 1.58 17.18
N PRO A 564 19.35 1.08 15.99
CA PRO A 564 20.26 0.31 15.13
C PRO A 564 21.42 1.14 14.59
N ILE A 565 21.18 2.41 14.23
CA ILE A 565 22.22 3.34 13.77
C ILE A 565 23.30 3.55 14.85
N ILE A 566 22.91 3.61 16.13
CA ILE A 566 23.84 3.81 17.25
C ILE A 566 24.63 2.54 17.57
N GLU A 567 24.00 1.36 17.60
CA GLU A 567 24.69 0.12 18.01
C GLU A 567 25.52 -0.52 16.90
N LYS A 568 24.98 -0.61 15.69
CA LYS A 568 25.61 -1.26 14.55
C LYS A 568 25.38 -0.40 13.31
N PRO A 569 26.14 0.70 13.16
CA PRO A 569 26.05 1.56 11.97
C PRO A 569 26.49 0.79 10.71
N GLN A 570 25.52 0.12 10.08
CA GLN A 570 25.69 -0.54 8.80
C GLN A 570 25.56 0.46 7.65
N ILE A 571 26.35 0.25 6.60
CA ILE A 571 26.31 1.09 5.39
C ILE A 571 24.96 0.99 4.65
N GLU A 572 24.20 -0.09 4.89
CA GLU A 572 22.85 -0.33 4.37
C GLU A 572 21.86 0.78 4.78
N TYR A 573 21.94 1.31 6.00
CA TYR A 573 21.10 2.43 6.45
C TYR A 573 21.45 3.74 5.73
N LEU A 574 22.73 3.95 5.40
CA LEU A 574 23.18 5.09 4.59
C LEU A 574 22.67 4.96 3.15
N TYR A 575 22.69 3.75 2.58
CA TYR A 575 22.11 3.49 1.26
C TYR A 575 20.58 3.67 1.25
N ALA A 576 19.86 3.24 2.30
CA ALA A 576 18.43 3.50 2.46
C ALA A 576 18.13 5.00 2.48
N ALA A 577 18.80 5.76 3.35
CA ALA A 577 18.64 7.23 3.44
C ALA A 577 19.02 7.94 2.12
N GLY A 578 20.11 7.52 1.49
CA GLY A 578 20.55 8.02 0.18
C GLY A 578 19.54 7.73 -0.94
N PHE A 579 18.93 6.54 -0.95
CA PHE A 579 17.91 6.17 -1.93
C PHE A 579 16.59 6.93 -1.74
N ILE A 580 16.18 7.18 -0.48
CA ILE A 580 15.05 8.07 -0.17
C ILE A 580 15.36 9.48 -0.70
N ALA A 581 16.53 10.04 -0.38
CA ALA A 581 16.93 11.37 -0.83
C ALA A 581 17.05 11.48 -2.36
N ALA A 582 17.57 10.45 -3.03
CA ALA A 582 17.67 10.37 -4.48
C ALA A 582 16.30 10.49 -5.18
N GLY A 583 15.21 10.06 -4.52
CA GLY A 583 13.85 10.28 -5.02
C GLY A 583 13.55 11.76 -5.32
N MET A 584 14.10 12.71 -4.56
CA MET A 584 13.92 14.14 -4.84
C MET A 584 14.56 14.58 -6.17
N LEU A 585 15.63 13.91 -6.62
CA LEU A 585 16.27 14.18 -7.91
C LEU A 585 15.39 13.77 -9.09
N PHE A 586 14.49 12.80 -8.90
CA PHE A 586 13.48 12.42 -9.89
C PHE A 586 12.20 13.25 -9.75
N TYR A 587 11.77 13.58 -8.53
CA TYR A 587 10.59 14.42 -8.29
C TYR A 587 10.66 15.77 -9.01
N LEU A 588 11.82 16.44 -8.97
CA LEU A 588 11.97 17.77 -9.56
C LEU A 588 11.74 17.79 -11.08
N PRO A 589 12.50 17.08 -11.93
CA PRO A 589 12.30 17.12 -13.38
C PRO A 589 10.97 16.49 -13.81
N PHE A 590 10.64 15.30 -13.33
CA PHE A 590 9.52 14.51 -13.88
C PHE A 590 8.16 14.98 -13.36
N VAL A 591 8.04 15.31 -12.06
CA VAL A 591 6.75 15.69 -11.45
C VAL A 591 6.60 17.20 -11.34
N LYS A 592 7.58 17.92 -10.76
CA LYS A 592 7.46 19.37 -10.53
C LYS A 592 7.59 20.19 -11.83
N TYR A 593 8.46 19.78 -12.75
CA TYR A 593 8.63 20.44 -14.06
C TYR A 593 7.89 19.72 -15.20
N GLY A 594 7.21 18.60 -14.95
CA GLY A 594 6.41 17.88 -15.94
C GLY A 594 7.19 17.37 -17.15
N TYR A 595 8.50 17.14 -17.02
CA TYR A 595 9.33 16.71 -18.14
C TYR A 595 9.07 15.23 -18.48
N VAL A 596 8.31 14.97 -19.54
CA VAL A 596 8.13 13.63 -20.11
C VAL A 596 9.11 13.44 -21.27
N PRO A 597 10.06 12.47 -21.21
CA PRO A 597 10.93 12.17 -22.33
C PRO A 597 10.12 11.65 -23.52
N LYS A 598 10.29 12.23 -24.73
CA LYS A 598 9.49 11.87 -25.92
C LYS A 598 9.47 10.37 -26.27
N PHE A 599 10.54 9.64 -25.94
CA PHE A 599 10.62 8.18 -26.08
C PHE A 599 9.55 7.42 -25.26
N MET A 600 9.11 7.97 -24.12
CA MET A 600 8.10 7.35 -23.25
C MET A 600 6.75 7.19 -23.93
N GLU A 601 6.38 8.06 -24.88
CA GLU A 601 5.16 7.89 -25.68
C GLU A 601 5.20 6.59 -26.49
N GLY A 602 6.36 6.31 -27.11
CA GLY A 602 6.60 5.05 -27.82
C GLY A 602 6.60 3.82 -26.90
N VAL A 603 7.18 3.93 -25.70
CA VAL A 603 7.14 2.86 -24.68
C VAL A 603 5.71 2.60 -24.21
N ASN A 604 4.96 3.66 -23.89
CA ASN A 604 3.58 3.57 -23.42
C ASN A 604 2.71 2.91 -24.51
N ALA A 605 2.81 3.35 -25.77
CA ALA A 605 2.09 2.75 -26.88
C ALA A 605 2.48 1.28 -27.13
N PHE A 606 3.77 0.94 -27.07
CA PHE A 606 4.26 -0.43 -27.21
C PHE A 606 3.72 -1.34 -26.10
N LEU A 607 3.81 -0.93 -24.83
CA LEU A 607 3.27 -1.68 -23.70
C LEU A 607 1.75 -1.80 -23.76
N GLN A 608 1.06 -0.76 -24.25
CA GLN A 608 -0.39 -0.75 -24.39
C GLN A 608 -0.87 -1.83 -25.37
N VAL A 609 -0.21 -1.93 -26.54
CA VAL A 609 -0.49 -2.97 -27.55
C VAL A 609 -0.04 -4.35 -27.08
N LEU A 610 1.17 -4.47 -26.51
CA LEU A 610 1.75 -5.74 -26.06
C LEU A 610 0.93 -6.44 -24.97
N LEU A 611 0.32 -5.68 -24.06
CA LEU A 611 -0.37 -6.21 -22.88
C LEU A 611 -1.91 -6.16 -22.97
N GLU A 612 -2.48 -5.69 -24.09
CA GLU A 612 -3.93 -5.41 -24.24
C GLU A 612 -4.51 -4.59 -23.06
N VAL A 613 -3.81 -3.52 -22.68
CA VAL A 613 -4.19 -2.63 -21.58
C VAL A 613 -4.72 -1.29 -22.08
N ALA A 614 -5.49 -0.60 -21.24
CA ALA A 614 -6.02 0.73 -21.53
C ALA A 614 -5.88 1.65 -20.29
N PRO A 615 -5.75 2.97 -20.49
CA PRO A 615 -5.85 3.92 -19.38
C PRO A 615 -7.24 3.84 -18.74
N THR A 616 -7.30 3.93 -17.41
CA THR A 616 -8.56 4.17 -16.70
C THR A 616 -8.96 5.63 -16.84
N ALA A 617 -10.24 5.92 -17.04
CA ALA A 617 -10.75 7.29 -17.02
C ALA A 617 -10.34 7.97 -15.70
N ALA A 618 -9.73 9.16 -15.80
CA ALA A 618 -9.50 10.01 -14.64
C ALA A 618 -10.86 10.51 -14.14
N ALA A 619 -11.04 10.63 -12.82
CA ALA A 619 -12.27 11.16 -12.23
C ALA A 619 -12.37 12.71 -12.32
N PHE A 620 -11.59 13.32 -13.22
CA PHE A 620 -11.41 14.75 -13.43
C PHE A 620 -11.01 15.00 -14.88
N ASP A 621 -11.98 14.96 -15.79
CA ASP A 621 -12.02 15.66 -17.08
C ASP A 621 -13.44 16.27 -17.22
#